data_AF-A0ABC9AF30-F1
#
_entry.id   AF-A0ABC9AF30-F1
#
_cell.length_a   1.000
_cell.length_b   1.000
_cell.length_c   1.000
_cell.angle_alpha   90.00
_cell.angle_beta   90.00
_cell.angle_gamma   90.00
#
_symmetry.space_group_name_H-M   'P 1'
#
loop_
_entity.id
_entity.type
_entity.pdbx_description
1 polymer ?
#
loop_
_entity_poly.entity_id
_entity_poly.type
_entity_poly.pdbx_seq_one_letter_code
_entity_poly.pdbx_strand_id
1 'polypeptide(L)'
;MYLHSVLTCRSGSALMLALIYSEILKTVRIYGLLDFDAEIFFPTDLNGLPRGYDKQKSKLGDESHIMTSKSLLVEILRTLKGTFWPFQSNQSSSLFLNAVASNHHGPGTSGDYQTRSHGNLSAIEMAAAKAAQHRLMRGVWTNVRFGDMRRALAACERLILLQHDPHELRDYAALLYHCGYYEECLHYLSLYQTAMVGQSPSNRLEILEDEAVNTLRARVTLILAEDGWSNRRPAASYWTKNSEPW
;
A
#
# COMPACT_ATOMS: atom_id res chain seq x y z
N MET A 1 -11.89 6.41 6.14
CA MET A 1 -13.28 6.41 6.66
C MET A 1 -14.15 5.65 5.68
N TYR A 2 -14.93 4.67 6.13
CA TYR A 2 -15.75 3.80 5.27
C TYR A 2 -17.01 4.52 4.79
N LEU A 3 -17.62 4.03 3.70
CA LEU A 3 -18.83 4.60 3.07
C LEU A 3 -19.96 4.78 4.10
N HIS A 4 -20.13 3.79 4.99
CA HIS A 4 -21.10 3.88 6.08
C HIS A 4 -20.89 5.12 6.95
N SER A 5 -19.67 5.37 7.42
CA SER A 5 -19.34 6.57 8.23
C SER A 5 -19.60 7.87 7.48
N VAL A 6 -19.41 7.89 6.16
CA VAL A 6 -19.70 9.08 5.35
C VAL A 6 -21.20 9.35 5.25
N LEU A 7 -21.98 8.30 5.02
CA LEU A 7 -23.43 8.41 4.89
C LEU A 7 -24.13 8.68 6.23
N THR A 8 -23.67 8.08 7.33
CA THR A 8 -24.32 8.22 8.65
C THR A 8 -23.79 9.39 9.45
N CYS A 9 -22.48 9.62 9.45
CA CYS A 9 -21.84 10.65 10.27
C CYS A 9 -21.57 11.96 9.51
N ARG A 10 -22.00 12.05 8.24
CA ARG A 10 -21.76 13.21 7.34
C ARG A 10 -20.30 13.66 7.31
N SER A 11 -19.38 12.71 7.49
CA SER A 11 -17.95 12.97 7.59
C SER A 11 -17.23 11.98 6.68
N GLY A 12 -16.55 12.49 5.66
CA GLY A 12 -15.85 11.70 4.66
C GLY A 12 -14.62 12.40 4.14
N SER A 13 -13.66 11.63 3.64
CA SER A 13 -12.54 12.20 2.88
C SER A 13 -13.02 12.71 1.52
N ALA A 14 -12.28 13.65 0.91
CA ALA A 14 -12.54 14.11 -0.44
C ALA A 14 -12.71 12.94 -1.43
N LEU A 15 -11.96 11.86 -1.21
CA LEU A 15 -12.02 10.62 -1.99
C LEU A 15 -13.37 9.89 -1.91
N MET A 16 -13.93 9.73 -0.71
CA MET A 16 -15.23 9.07 -0.56
C MET A 16 -16.36 9.95 -1.08
N LEU A 17 -16.23 11.28 -0.92
CA LEU A 17 -17.16 12.21 -1.53
C LEU A 17 -17.09 12.15 -3.05
N ALA A 18 -15.89 12.03 -3.63
CA ALA A 18 -15.70 11.89 -5.08
C ALA A 18 -16.39 10.62 -5.60
N LEU A 19 -16.21 9.48 -4.92
CA LEU A 19 -16.93 8.24 -5.24
C LEU A 19 -18.45 8.42 -5.26
N ILE A 20 -19.01 8.99 -4.18
CA ILE A 20 -20.46 9.21 -4.06
C ILE A 20 -20.94 10.14 -5.18
N TYR A 21 -20.23 11.24 -5.43
CA TYR A 21 -20.55 12.17 -6.51
C TYR A 21 -20.50 11.50 -7.89
N SER A 22 -19.52 10.63 -8.14
CA SER A 22 -19.40 9.89 -9.40
C SER A 22 -20.65 9.07 -9.67
N GLU A 23 -21.08 8.30 -8.68
CA GLU A 23 -22.23 7.40 -8.81
C GLU A 23 -23.54 8.16 -8.92
N ILE A 24 -23.69 9.29 -8.22
CA ILE A 24 -24.85 10.18 -8.39
C ILE A 24 -24.90 10.73 -9.82
N LEU A 25 -23.79 11.28 -10.34
CA LEU A 25 -23.75 11.85 -11.68
C LEU A 25 -24.03 10.81 -12.77
N LYS A 26 -23.46 9.61 -12.64
CA LYS A 26 -23.77 8.46 -13.53
C LYS A 26 -25.25 8.10 -13.48
N THR A 27 -25.82 8.03 -12.27
CA THR A 27 -27.22 7.65 -12.08
C THR A 27 -28.16 8.69 -12.68
N VAL A 28 -27.94 9.98 -12.40
CA VAL A 28 -28.73 11.10 -12.95
C VAL A 28 -28.67 11.12 -14.48
N ARG A 29 -27.52 10.78 -15.07
CA ARG A 29 -27.37 10.62 -16.53
C ARG A 29 -28.18 9.44 -17.08
N ILE A 30 -28.16 8.28 -16.42
CA ILE A 30 -28.96 7.12 -16.84
C ILE A 30 -30.46 7.45 -16.83
N TYR A 31 -30.91 8.28 -15.89
CA TYR A 31 -32.29 8.78 -15.84
C TYR A 31 -32.60 9.88 -16.86
N GLY A 32 -31.65 10.28 -17.72
CA GLY A 32 -31.83 11.31 -18.75
C GLY A 32 -31.93 12.74 -18.21
N LEU A 33 -31.57 12.96 -16.95
CA LEU A 33 -31.59 14.28 -16.30
C LEU A 33 -30.27 15.06 -16.50
N LEU A 34 -29.24 14.40 -17.06
CA LEU A 34 -27.97 14.99 -17.43
C LEU A 34 -27.68 14.67 -18.89
N ASP A 35 -27.46 15.70 -19.71
CA ASP A 35 -27.24 15.61 -21.15
C ASP A 35 -25.75 15.59 -21.56
N PHE A 36 -24.84 15.72 -20.58
CA PHE A 36 -23.39 15.71 -20.80
C PHE A 36 -22.68 14.63 -19.98
N ASP A 37 -21.46 14.30 -20.40
CA ASP A 37 -20.58 13.38 -19.70
C ASP A 37 -19.82 14.13 -18.61
N ALA A 38 -20.23 13.91 -17.36
CA ALA A 38 -19.61 14.55 -16.20
C ALA A 38 -18.50 13.68 -15.61
N GLU A 39 -17.31 14.27 -15.44
CA GLU A 39 -16.21 13.73 -14.64
C GLU A 39 -16.16 14.40 -13.28
N ILE A 40 -15.21 13.99 -12.43
CA ILE A 40 -15.00 14.61 -11.12
C ILE A 40 -13.79 15.50 -11.19
N PHE A 41 -13.97 16.77 -10.89
CA PHE A 41 -12.88 17.65 -10.51
C PHE A 41 -12.50 17.36 -9.06
N PHE A 42 -11.31 16.81 -8.85
CA PHE A 42 -10.80 16.47 -7.53
C PHE A 42 -9.94 17.61 -6.96
N PRO A 43 -10.17 18.01 -5.70
CA PRO A 43 -9.40 19.08 -5.07
C PRO A 43 -7.96 18.64 -4.82
N THR A 44 -7.01 19.55 -5.09
CA THR A 44 -5.60 19.39 -4.72
C THR A 44 -5.29 20.00 -3.36
N ASP A 45 -6.23 20.75 -2.78
CA ASP A 45 -6.13 21.39 -1.47
C ASP A 45 -6.79 20.57 -0.35
N LEU A 46 -6.27 20.72 0.88
CA LEU A 46 -6.70 19.94 2.06
C LEU A 46 -8.18 20.16 2.44
N ASN A 47 -8.77 21.28 2.04
CA ASN A 47 -10.14 21.67 2.40
C ASN A 47 -11.10 21.65 1.21
N GLY A 48 -10.61 21.32 0.02
CA GLY A 48 -11.40 21.33 -1.18
C GLY A 48 -12.41 20.18 -1.18
N LEU A 49 -13.51 20.38 -1.91
CA LEU A 49 -14.54 19.37 -2.11
C LEU A 49 -14.55 18.97 -3.59
N PRO A 50 -14.76 17.67 -3.89
CA PRO A 50 -14.91 17.21 -5.26
C PRO A 50 -16.14 17.84 -5.90
N ARG A 51 -16.07 18.14 -7.20
CA ARG A 51 -17.16 18.76 -7.96
C ARG A 51 -17.38 18.02 -9.28
N GLY A 52 -18.60 18.08 -9.80
CA GLY A 52 -18.87 17.62 -11.17
C GLY A 52 -18.18 18.52 -12.19
N TYR A 53 -17.55 17.91 -13.18
CA TYR A 53 -16.81 18.57 -14.24
C TYR A 53 -17.42 18.22 -15.59
N ASP A 54 -17.79 19.25 -16.35
CA ASP A 54 -18.33 19.09 -17.70
C ASP A 54 -17.17 18.97 -18.70
N LYS A 55 -17.01 17.78 -19.30
CA LYS A 55 -15.95 17.51 -20.30
C LYS A 55 -15.95 18.49 -21.46
N GLN A 56 -17.11 19.01 -21.86
CA GLN A 56 -17.21 19.92 -22.99
C GLN A 56 -16.55 21.29 -22.71
N LYS A 57 -16.33 21.60 -21.43
CA LYS A 57 -15.68 22.85 -20.98
C LYS A 57 -14.21 22.64 -20.63
N SER A 58 -13.61 21.53 -21.08
CA SER A 58 -12.21 21.20 -20.82
C SER A 58 -11.26 22.33 -21.18
N LYS A 59 -10.45 22.76 -20.22
CA LYS A 59 -9.29 23.63 -20.44
C LYS A 59 -8.01 22.82 -20.26
N LEU A 60 -6.97 23.19 -20.99
CA LEU A 60 -5.67 22.50 -20.97
C LEU A 60 -5.03 22.42 -19.56
N GLY A 61 -5.41 23.30 -18.63
CA GLY A 61 -4.95 23.29 -17.24
C GLY A 61 -5.81 22.46 -16.27
N ASP A 62 -7.00 22.02 -16.69
CA ASP A 62 -7.95 21.31 -15.83
C ASP A 62 -7.67 19.80 -15.79
N GLU A 63 -6.93 19.26 -16.77
CA GLU A 63 -6.64 17.82 -16.89
C GLU A 63 -5.99 17.21 -15.64
N SER A 64 -5.14 17.96 -14.94
CA SER A 64 -4.49 17.49 -13.70
C SER A 64 -5.45 17.32 -12.52
N HIS A 65 -6.62 17.97 -12.58
CA HIS A 65 -7.66 17.92 -11.55
C HIS A 65 -8.81 17.00 -11.92
N ILE A 66 -8.88 16.56 -13.18
CA ILE A 66 -9.93 15.66 -13.66
C ILE A 66 -9.60 14.23 -13.23
N MET A 67 -10.43 13.69 -12.35
CA MET A 67 -10.33 12.33 -11.84
C MET A 67 -11.12 11.37 -12.72
N THR A 68 -10.42 10.56 -13.50
CA THR A 68 -10.99 9.40 -14.18
C THR A 68 -11.39 8.30 -13.18
N SER A 69 -12.21 7.33 -13.60
CA SER A 69 -12.52 6.16 -12.76
C SER A 69 -11.26 5.36 -12.39
N LYS A 70 -10.26 5.30 -13.29
CA LYS A 70 -8.98 4.65 -13.02
C LYS A 70 -8.18 5.40 -11.95
N SER A 71 -8.01 6.72 -12.09
CA SER A 71 -7.24 7.52 -11.13
C SER A 71 -7.92 7.57 -9.76
N LEU A 72 -9.26 7.59 -9.73
CA LEU A 72 -10.03 7.47 -8.49
C LEU A 72 -9.76 6.14 -7.78
N LEU A 73 -9.78 5.04 -8.53
CA LEU A 73 -9.48 3.70 -7.99
C LEU A 73 -8.04 3.62 -7.47
N VAL A 74 -7.07 4.15 -8.21
CA VAL A 74 -5.67 4.23 -7.76
C VAL A 74 -5.57 4.99 -6.43
N GLU A 75 -6.23 6.13 -6.30
CA GLU A 75 -6.17 6.95 -5.09
C GLU A 75 -6.83 6.26 -3.89
N ILE A 76 -7.94 5.54 -4.11
CA ILE A 76 -8.57 4.69 -3.10
C ILE A 76 -7.62 3.62 -2.62
N LEU A 77 -6.99 2.90 -3.55
CA LEU A 77 -6.08 1.81 -3.22
C LEU A 77 -4.82 2.33 -2.51
N ARG A 78 -4.25 3.48 -2.93
CA ARG A 78 -3.14 4.13 -2.22
C ARG A 78 -3.51 4.54 -0.81
N THR A 79 -4.69 5.14 -0.64
CA THR A 79 -5.22 5.49 0.67
C THR A 79 -5.37 4.25 1.56
N LEU A 80 -5.96 3.17 1.03
CA LEU A 80 -6.14 1.91 1.76
C LEU A 80 -4.80 1.27 2.12
N LYS A 81 -3.86 1.20 1.17
CA LYS A 81 -2.49 0.72 1.38
C LYS A 81 -1.83 1.45 2.55
N GLY A 82 -1.79 2.78 2.52
CA GLY A 82 -1.20 3.58 3.60
C GLY A 82 -1.92 3.41 4.94
N THR A 83 -3.25 3.42 4.91
CA THR A 83 -4.12 3.26 6.10
C THR A 83 -3.90 1.92 6.80
N PHE A 84 -3.72 0.85 6.03
CA PHE A 84 -3.53 -0.50 6.56
C PHE A 84 -2.06 -0.95 6.60
N TRP A 85 -1.12 -0.09 6.21
CA TRP A 85 0.30 -0.42 6.28
C TRP A 85 0.71 -0.70 7.73
N PRO A 86 1.25 -1.88 8.06
CA PRO A 86 1.56 -2.23 9.45
C PRO A 86 2.77 -1.49 10.03
N PHE A 87 3.66 -0.98 9.16
CA PHE A 87 4.95 -0.43 9.53
C PHE A 87 4.91 1.10 9.51
N GLN A 88 4.14 1.70 10.43
CA GLN A 88 3.90 3.15 10.49
C GLN A 88 4.96 3.92 11.30
N SER A 89 6.20 3.43 11.37
CA SER A 89 7.23 4.17 12.09
C SER A 89 7.58 5.47 11.36
N ASN A 90 7.60 6.59 12.07
CA ASN A 90 7.94 7.90 11.49
C ASN A 90 9.45 8.06 11.15
N GLN A 91 10.20 6.95 11.01
CA GLN A 91 11.66 6.99 10.78
C GLN A 91 11.99 7.35 9.34
N SER A 92 11.16 6.93 8.40
CA SER A 92 11.29 7.29 7.00
C SER A 92 9.94 7.77 6.46
N SER A 93 9.96 8.69 5.49
CA SER A 93 8.76 9.10 4.76
C SER A 93 8.25 8.00 3.80
N SER A 94 8.91 6.84 3.77
CA SER A 94 8.63 5.75 2.85
C SER A 94 8.07 4.52 3.57
N LEU A 95 6.91 4.06 3.11
CA LEU A 95 6.28 2.84 3.62
C LEU A 95 7.21 1.62 3.44
N PHE A 96 7.92 1.57 2.32
CA PHE A 96 8.87 0.51 1.98
C PHE A 96 10.02 0.42 2.98
N LEU A 97 10.71 1.54 3.22
CA LEU A 97 11.85 1.59 4.13
C LEU A 97 11.45 1.18 5.55
N ASN A 98 10.28 1.60 6.02
CA ASN A 98 9.77 1.17 7.33
C ASN A 98 9.54 -0.35 7.39
N ALA A 99 9.02 -0.95 6.31
CA ALA A 99 8.85 -2.39 6.23
C ALA A 99 10.18 -3.15 6.20
N VAL A 100 11.19 -2.63 5.49
CA VAL A 100 12.52 -3.25 5.44
C VAL A 100 13.27 -3.09 6.76
N ALA A 101 13.20 -1.91 7.40
CA ALA A 101 13.81 -1.67 8.72
C ALA A 101 13.28 -2.64 9.78
N SER A 102 11.99 -2.97 9.71
CA SER A 102 11.36 -3.95 10.59
C SER A 102 11.93 -5.37 10.44
N ASN A 103 12.75 -5.65 9.42
CA ASN A 103 13.40 -6.93 9.21
C ASN A 103 14.69 -7.07 10.03
N HIS A 104 15.44 -5.98 10.26
CA HIS A 104 16.87 -6.04 10.63
C HIS A 104 17.20 -6.67 11.99
N HIS A 105 16.22 -7.02 12.82
CA HIS A 105 16.47 -7.51 14.16
C HIS A 105 15.72 -8.83 14.42
N GLY A 106 16.21 -9.91 13.83
CA GLY A 106 15.84 -11.27 14.25
C GLY A 106 16.43 -11.62 15.63
N PRO A 107 16.03 -12.75 16.25
CA PRO A 107 16.45 -13.12 17.61
C PRO A 107 17.95 -13.45 17.78
N GLY A 108 18.81 -13.19 16.79
CA GLY A 108 20.16 -13.80 16.70
C GLY A 108 21.34 -12.85 16.49
N THR A 109 21.16 -11.55 16.36
CA THR A 109 22.29 -10.62 16.16
C THR A 109 22.59 -9.83 17.43
N SER A 110 23.16 -10.53 18.41
CA SER A 110 23.98 -9.93 19.46
C SER A 110 25.42 -9.84 18.94
N GLY A 111 25.72 -8.77 18.22
CA GLY A 111 27.07 -8.43 17.78
C GLY A 111 27.20 -6.92 17.78
N ASP A 112 27.92 -6.40 18.78
CA ASP A 112 28.25 -4.99 18.97
C ASP A 112 28.69 -4.29 17.69
N TYR A 113 28.23 -3.05 17.47
CA TYR A 113 29.06 -1.85 17.36
C TYR A 113 28.17 -0.58 17.35
N GLN A 114 28.11 0.05 18.53
CA GLN A 114 28.01 1.49 18.81
C GLN A 114 26.91 2.38 18.18
N THR A 115 25.94 2.68 19.06
CA THR A 115 25.46 4.04 19.44
C THR A 115 24.73 4.93 18.43
N ARG A 116 23.40 5.03 18.57
CA ARG A 116 22.71 6.16 19.23
C ARG A 116 21.18 5.96 19.17
N SER A 117 20.51 6.02 20.32
CA SER A 117 19.05 6.29 20.47
C SER A 117 18.02 5.47 19.63
N HIS A 118 18.39 4.35 19.00
CA HIS A 118 17.48 3.55 18.16
C HIS A 118 16.92 2.28 18.82
N GLY A 119 17.35 1.94 20.05
CA GLY A 119 16.96 0.69 20.71
C GLY A 119 15.46 0.54 20.97
N ASN A 120 14.78 1.61 21.37
CA ASN A 120 13.35 1.57 21.68
C ASN A 120 12.47 1.57 20.43
N LEU A 121 12.87 2.30 19.39
CA LEU A 121 12.11 2.40 18.13
C LEU A 121 12.24 1.12 17.29
N SER A 122 13.43 0.52 17.25
CA SER A 122 13.67 -0.79 16.64
C SER A 122 12.84 -1.91 17.30
N ALA A 123 12.72 -1.86 18.64
CA ALA A 123 11.85 -2.79 19.37
C ALA A 123 10.36 -2.59 19.05
N ILE A 124 9.90 -1.35 18.86
CA ILE A 124 8.51 -1.03 18.46
C ILE A 124 8.21 -1.56 17.06
N GLU A 125 9.12 -1.37 16.10
CA GLU A 125 8.97 -1.86 14.72
C GLU A 125 8.93 -3.39 14.67
N MET A 126 9.82 -4.06 15.41
CA MET A 126 9.81 -5.52 15.54
C MET A 126 8.52 -6.02 16.20
N ALA A 127 8.06 -5.35 17.26
CA ALA A 127 6.79 -5.69 17.92
C ALA A 127 5.61 -5.49 16.97
N ALA A 128 5.61 -4.44 16.16
CA ALA A 128 4.59 -4.19 15.14
C ALA A 128 4.58 -5.29 14.07
N ALA A 129 5.76 -5.66 13.54
CA ALA A 129 5.91 -6.74 12.56
C ALA A 129 5.44 -8.09 13.11
N LYS A 130 5.92 -8.47 14.31
CA LYS A 130 5.51 -9.72 14.99
C LYS A 130 4.03 -9.73 15.32
N ALA A 131 3.47 -8.61 15.78
CA ALA A 131 2.04 -8.51 16.07
C ALA A 131 1.19 -8.60 14.81
N ALA A 132 1.61 -7.96 13.71
CA ALA A 132 0.95 -8.04 12.41
C ALA A 132 0.98 -9.48 11.87
N GLN A 133 2.15 -10.13 11.91
CA GLN A 133 2.30 -11.54 11.52
C GLN A 133 1.45 -12.46 12.40
N HIS A 134 1.44 -12.26 13.71
CA HIS A 134 0.60 -13.05 14.62
C HIS A 134 -0.91 -12.91 14.30
N ARG A 135 -1.38 -11.69 14.01
CA ARG A 135 -2.78 -11.44 13.59
C ARG A 135 -3.09 -12.12 12.27
N LEU A 136 -2.17 -12.04 11.31
CA LEU A 136 -2.27 -12.72 10.03
C LEU A 136 -2.42 -14.23 10.21
N MET A 137 -1.59 -14.84 11.06
CA MET A 137 -1.64 -16.28 11.33
C MET A 137 -2.94 -16.71 12.02
N ARG A 138 -3.54 -15.84 12.85
CA ARG A 138 -4.73 -16.15 13.66
C ARG A 138 -6.05 -15.76 13.00
N GLY A 139 -6.03 -15.20 11.79
CA GLY A 139 -7.29 -14.76 11.18
C GLY A 139 -7.85 -13.46 11.78
N VAL A 140 -7.10 -12.75 12.61
CA VAL A 140 -7.62 -11.59 13.35
C VAL A 140 -7.66 -10.37 12.45
N TRP A 141 -8.86 -9.84 12.21
CA TRP A 141 -9.07 -8.60 11.49
C TRP A 141 -8.78 -7.43 12.43
N THR A 142 -7.93 -6.50 12.01
CA THR A 142 -7.56 -5.33 12.82
C THR A 142 -8.18 -4.05 12.30
N ASN A 143 -8.38 -3.12 13.23
CA ASN A 143 -8.75 -1.76 12.88
C ASN A 143 -7.55 -1.03 12.24
N VAL A 144 -7.84 0.10 11.61
CA VAL A 144 -6.86 1.00 10.97
C VAL A 144 -5.66 1.33 11.86
N ARG A 145 -5.85 1.41 13.19
CA ARG A 145 -4.81 1.89 14.12
C ARG A 145 -3.63 0.92 14.29
N PHE A 146 -3.79 -0.36 13.95
CA PHE A 146 -2.75 -1.37 14.14
C PHE A 146 -2.21 -1.93 12.82
N GLY A 147 -2.65 -1.39 11.69
CA GLY A 147 -2.42 -1.93 10.35
C GLY A 147 -3.08 -3.29 10.12
N ASP A 148 -3.25 -3.67 8.85
CA ASP A 148 -3.75 -4.97 8.42
C ASP A 148 -2.99 -5.40 7.16
N MET A 149 -2.06 -6.35 7.32
CA MET A 149 -1.18 -6.80 6.26
C MET A 149 -1.93 -7.43 5.08
N ARG A 150 -3.10 -8.05 5.31
CA ARG A 150 -3.91 -8.63 4.23
C ARG A 150 -4.52 -7.54 3.36
N ARG A 151 -5.06 -6.50 4.00
CA ARG A 151 -5.64 -5.35 3.28
C ARG A 151 -4.57 -4.55 2.54
N ALA A 152 -3.40 -4.37 3.16
CA ALA A 152 -2.26 -3.75 2.51
C ALA A 152 -1.80 -4.55 1.28
N LEU A 153 -1.66 -5.88 1.40
CA LEU A 153 -1.32 -6.77 0.26
C LEU A 153 -2.36 -6.68 -0.85
N ALA A 154 -3.64 -6.83 -0.51
CA ALA A 154 -4.75 -6.76 -1.45
C ALA A 154 -4.83 -5.42 -2.20
N ALA A 155 -4.46 -4.32 -1.53
CA ALA A 155 -4.38 -3.00 -2.14
C ALA A 155 -3.17 -2.89 -3.09
N CYS A 156 -1.99 -3.33 -2.66
CA CYS A 156 -0.78 -3.36 -3.49
C CYS A 156 -0.95 -4.23 -4.74
N GLU A 157 -1.54 -5.42 -4.62
CA GLU A 157 -1.80 -6.31 -5.76
C GLU A 157 -2.68 -5.63 -6.82
N ARG A 158 -3.76 -4.97 -6.38
CA ARG A 158 -4.64 -4.20 -7.27
C ARG A 158 -3.93 -3.00 -7.89
N LEU A 159 -3.04 -2.32 -7.16
CA LEU A 159 -2.24 -1.22 -7.70
C LEU A 159 -1.24 -1.69 -8.78
N ILE A 160 -0.62 -2.86 -8.58
CA ILE A 160 0.24 -3.49 -9.59
C ILE A 160 -0.54 -3.81 -10.86
N LEU A 161 -1.74 -4.38 -10.74
CA LEU A 161 -2.59 -4.70 -11.90
C LEU A 161 -3.00 -3.46 -12.70
N LEU A 162 -3.15 -2.31 -12.04
CA LEU A 162 -3.45 -1.04 -12.70
C LEU A 162 -2.24 -0.42 -13.43
N GLN A 163 -1.05 -1.00 -13.26
CA GLN A 163 0.23 -0.56 -13.83
C GLN A 163 0.48 0.93 -13.62
N HIS A 164 0.16 1.40 -12.41
CA HIS A 164 0.23 2.83 -12.09
C HIS A 164 1.66 3.28 -11.75
N ASP A 165 2.36 2.48 -10.96
CA ASP A 165 3.66 2.85 -10.40
C ASP A 165 4.50 1.58 -10.14
N PRO A 166 5.70 1.46 -10.74
CA PRO A 166 6.57 0.29 -10.50
C PRO A 166 6.99 0.12 -9.04
N HIS A 167 6.98 1.18 -8.21
CA HIS A 167 7.28 1.07 -6.79
C HIS A 167 6.30 0.19 -6.02
N GLU A 168 5.10 -0.04 -6.58
CA GLU A 168 4.12 -0.97 -5.98
C GLU A 168 4.64 -2.42 -5.95
N LEU A 169 5.55 -2.79 -6.87
CA LEU A 169 6.19 -4.10 -6.89
C LEU A 169 7.09 -4.34 -5.68
N ARG A 170 7.95 -3.36 -5.32
CA ARG A 170 8.84 -3.48 -4.15
C ARG A 170 8.05 -3.44 -2.83
N ASP A 171 6.98 -2.64 -2.77
CA ASP A 171 6.13 -2.53 -1.57
C ASP A 171 5.37 -3.84 -1.34
N TYR A 172 4.84 -4.43 -2.42
CA TYR A 172 4.23 -5.76 -2.37
C TYR A 172 5.22 -6.83 -1.93
N ALA A 173 6.44 -6.83 -2.49
CA ALA A 173 7.49 -7.76 -2.10
C ALA A 173 7.86 -7.65 -0.61
N ALA A 174 7.94 -6.43 -0.07
CA ALA A 174 8.20 -6.24 1.36
C ALA A 174 7.10 -6.86 2.24
N LEU A 175 5.83 -6.72 1.85
CA LEU A 175 4.72 -7.37 2.57
C LEU A 175 4.76 -8.90 2.46
N LEU A 176 5.08 -9.45 1.28
CA LEU A 176 5.24 -10.89 1.06
C LEU A 176 6.34 -11.48 1.94
N TYR A 177 7.47 -10.77 2.08
CA TYR A 177 8.55 -11.16 2.99
C TYR A 177 8.05 -11.36 4.42
N HIS A 178 7.29 -10.40 4.95
CA HIS A 178 6.73 -10.47 6.31
C HIS A 178 5.65 -11.55 6.47
N CYS A 179 5.03 -11.96 5.36
CA CYS A 179 4.11 -13.10 5.33
C CYS A 179 4.82 -14.46 5.23
N GLY A 180 6.14 -14.48 4.96
CA GLY A 180 6.92 -15.70 4.75
C GLY A 180 6.84 -16.26 3.32
N TYR A 181 6.30 -15.49 2.36
CA TYR A 181 6.25 -15.86 0.94
C TYR A 181 7.54 -15.41 0.25
N TYR A 182 8.64 -16.10 0.55
CA TYR A 182 9.99 -15.68 0.14
C TYR A 182 10.25 -15.87 -1.37
N GLU A 183 9.70 -16.91 -2.00
CA GLU A 183 9.83 -17.13 -3.44
C GLU A 183 9.13 -16.03 -4.23
N GLU A 184 7.88 -15.74 -3.86
CA GLU A 184 7.08 -14.66 -4.46
C GLU A 184 7.73 -13.29 -4.17
N CYS A 185 8.22 -13.07 -2.95
CA CYS A 185 8.97 -11.86 -2.62
C CYS A 185 10.14 -11.65 -3.59
N LEU A 186 10.98 -12.68 -3.80
CA LEU A 186 12.12 -12.58 -4.71
C LEU A 186 11.66 -12.30 -6.15
N HIS A 187 10.61 -12.97 -6.61
CA HIS A 187 10.04 -12.76 -7.93
C HIS A 187 9.62 -11.29 -8.16
N TYR A 188 8.88 -10.69 -7.23
CA TYR A 188 8.43 -9.30 -7.35
C TYR A 188 9.58 -8.29 -7.23
N LEU A 189 10.63 -8.58 -6.45
CA LEU A 189 11.84 -7.75 -6.44
C LEU A 189 12.56 -7.79 -7.79
N SER A 190 12.60 -8.95 -8.46
CA SER A 190 13.14 -9.04 -9.82
C SER A 190 12.31 -8.25 -10.82
N LEU A 191 10.98 -8.34 -10.76
CA LEU A 191 10.10 -7.53 -11.60
C LEU A 191 10.33 -6.02 -11.40
N TYR A 192 10.44 -5.58 -10.15
CA TYR A 192 10.78 -4.19 -9.82
C TYR A 192 12.10 -3.75 -10.48
N GLN A 193 13.15 -4.56 -10.34
CA GLN A 193 14.45 -4.27 -10.95
C GLN A 193 14.37 -4.17 -12.47
N THR A 194 13.61 -5.07 -13.12
CA THR A 194 13.40 -4.98 -14.58
C THR A 194 12.66 -3.71 -14.99
N ALA A 195 11.69 -3.25 -14.19
CA ALA A 195 10.94 -2.03 -14.46
C ALA A 195 11.76 -0.75 -14.21
N MET A 196 12.75 -0.82 -13.33
CA MET A 196 13.66 0.28 -13.00
C MET A 196 14.90 0.37 -13.90
N VAL A 197 15.10 -0.58 -14.85
CA VAL A 197 16.28 -0.55 -15.74
C VAL A 197 16.34 0.77 -16.50
N GLY A 198 17.46 1.47 -16.36
CA GLY A 198 17.70 2.77 -17.01
C GLY A 198 17.16 3.98 -16.25
N GLN A 199 16.51 3.77 -15.10
CA GLN A 199 16.17 4.86 -14.16
C GLN A 199 17.27 4.98 -13.11
N SER A 200 17.90 6.15 -13.04
CA SER A 200 18.88 6.45 -11.99
C SER A 200 18.19 7.14 -10.82
N PRO A 201 18.51 6.77 -9.56
CA PRO A 201 17.99 7.46 -8.39
C PRO A 201 18.33 8.95 -8.47
N SER A 202 17.30 9.79 -8.38
CA SER A 202 17.41 11.23 -8.53
C SER A 202 17.59 11.95 -7.19
N ASN A 203 17.14 11.33 -6.11
CA ASN A 203 17.13 11.91 -4.77
C ASN A 203 17.63 10.93 -3.69
N ARG A 204 17.95 11.48 -2.51
CA ARG A 204 18.48 10.70 -1.38
C ARG A 204 17.52 9.60 -0.91
N LEU A 205 16.21 9.82 -1.01
CA LEU A 205 15.21 8.84 -0.61
C LEU A 205 15.27 7.61 -1.52
N GLU A 206 15.28 7.82 -2.83
CA GLU A 206 15.36 6.77 -3.85
C GLU A 206 16.66 5.96 -3.73
N ILE A 207 17.79 6.61 -3.40
CA ILE A 207 19.06 5.92 -3.14
C ILE A 207 18.91 4.95 -1.95
N LEU A 208 18.33 5.41 -0.85
CA LEU A 208 18.10 4.58 0.34
C LEU A 208 17.11 3.44 0.05
N GLU A 209 16.08 3.71 -0.74
CA GLU A 209 15.11 2.70 -1.15
C GLU A 209 15.73 1.64 -2.05
N ASP A 210 16.60 2.02 -2.99
CA ASP A 210 17.31 1.07 -3.84
C ASP A 210 18.30 0.20 -3.04
N GLU A 211 19.03 0.81 -2.10
CA GLU A 211 19.87 0.07 -1.15
C GLU A 211 19.06 -0.93 -0.31
N ALA A 212 17.87 -0.51 0.15
CA ALA A 212 16.96 -1.36 0.90
C ALA A 212 16.38 -2.51 0.05
N VAL A 213 16.09 -2.29 -1.24
CA VAL A 213 15.71 -3.34 -2.19
C VAL A 213 16.82 -4.37 -2.32
N ASN A 214 18.07 -3.93 -2.50
CA ASN A 214 19.22 -4.81 -2.63
C ASN A 214 19.47 -5.61 -1.35
N THR A 215 19.33 -4.96 -0.19
CA THR A 215 19.45 -5.60 1.13
C THR A 215 18.38 -6.65 1.37
N LEU A 216 17.11 -6.33 1.07
CA LEU A 216 16.00 -7.27 1.18
C LEU A 216 16.21 -8.48 0.26
N ARG A 217 16.61 -8.23 -0.99
CA ARG A 217 16.88 -9.29 -1.97
C ARG A 217 18.00 -10.23 -1.50
N ALA A 218 19.14 -9.68 -1.07
CA ALA A 218 20.25 -10.47 -0.55
C ALA A 218 19.80 -11.37 0.62
N ARG A 219 19.00 -10.82 1.53
CA ARG A 219 18.47 -11.58 2.66
C ARG A 219 17.50 -12.69 2.25
N VAL A 220 16.58 -12.41 1.32
CA VAL A 220 15.65 -13.43 0.80
C VAL A 220 16.42 -14.55 0.12
N THR A 221 17.45 -14.22 -0.67
CA THR A 221 18.32 -15.23 -1.30
C THR A 221 19.02 -16.10 -0.27
N LEU A 222 19.51 -15.53 0.84
CA LEU A 222 20.11 -16.31 1.93
C LEU A 222 19.08 -17.25 2.58
N ILE A 223 17.87 -16.77 2.88
CA ILE A 223 16.79 -17.59 3.45
C ILE A 223 16.43 -18.75 2.52
N LEU A 224 16.35 -18.49 1.21
CA LEU A 224 16.01 -19.52 0.22
C LEU A 224 17.16 -20.50 -0.02
N ALA A 225 18.40 -20.11 0.22
CA ALA A 225 19.56 -20.99 0.14
C ALA A 225 19.72 -21.91 1.37
N GLU A 226 19.10 -21.57 2.50
CA GLU A 226 19.07 -22.43 3.69
C GLU A 226 17.98 -23.51 3.57
N ASP A 227 18.39 -24.78 3.54
CA ASP A 227 17.48 -25.92 3.52
C ASP A 227 16.53 -25.93 4.74
N GLY A 228 15.22 -25.95 4.48
CA GLY A 228 14.18 -26.12 5.51
C GLY A 228 13.35 -24.89 5.87
N TRP A 229 13.68 -23.69 5.36
CA TRP A 229 12.86 -22.48 5.56
C TRP A 229 11.63 -22.42 4.66
N SER A 230 11.73 -22.96 3.44
CA SER A 230 10.61 -23.10 2.49
C SER A 230 9.48 -24.02 2.99
N ASN A 231 9.79 -24.92 3.94
CA ASN A 231 8.82 -25.83 4.56
C ASN A 231 8.01 -25.19 5.71
N ARG A 232 8.36 -23.97 6.16
CA ARG A 232 7.57 -23.20 7.15
C ARG A 232 6.53 -22.30 6.47
N ARG A 233 5.80 -22.83 5.48
CA ARG A 233 4.65 -22.10 4.95
C ARG A 233 3.65 -21.84 6.09
N PRO A 234 3.15 -20.61 6.26
CA PRO A 234 1.90 -20.40 6.98
C PRO A 234 0.89 -21.40 6.42
N ALA A 235 0.27 -22.23 7.27
CA ALA A 235 -0.65 -23.26 6.83
C ALA A 235 -1.58 -22.70 5.73
N ALA A 236 -1.47 -23.28 4.52
CA ALA A 236 -2.06 -22.78 3.28
C ALA A 236 -3.60 -22.76 3.25
N SER A 237 -4.27 -22.86 4.39
CA SER A 237 -5.71 -23.02 4.49
C SER A 237 -6.49 -21.73 4.81
N TYR A 238 -5.83 -20.61 5.11
CA TYR A 238 -6.54 -19.39 5.53
C TYR A 238 -6.78 -18.37 4.42
N TRP A 239 -6.00 -18.39 3.34
CA TRP A 239 -6.14 -17.44 2.23
C TRP A 239 -7.27 -17.83 1.27
N THR A 240 -7.57 -19.13 1.15
CA THR A 240 -8.58 -19.67 0.22
C THR A 240 -9.94 -19.97 0.86
N LYS A 241 -10.09 -19.86 2.19
CA LYS A 241 -11.30 -20.29 2.92
C LYS A 241 -12.08 -19.19 3.65
N ASN A 242 -11.71 -17.93 3.49
CA ASN A 242 -12.54 -16.86 4.04
C ASN A 242 -13.48 -16.37 2.95
N SER A 243 -14.68 -16.96 2.92
CA SER A 243 -15.87 -16.27 2.44
C SER A 243 -15.91 -14.91 3.13
N GLU A 244 -15.69 -13.86 2.35
CA GLU A 244 -15.76 -12.47 2.77
C GLU A 244 -17.09 -12.21 3.50
N PRO A 245 -17.09 -11.62 4.70
CA PRO A 245 -18.03 -10.56 4.94
C PRO A 245 -17.32 -9.29 4.44
N TRP A 246 -17.79 -8.79 3.29
CA TRP A 246 -17.44 -7.53 2.60
C TRP A 246 -16.08 -7.41 1.90
#